data_AF-A0A524IPK0-F1
#
_entry.id   AF-A0A524IPK0-F1
#
_cell.length_a   1.000
_cell.length_b   1.000
_cell.length_c   1.000
_cell.angle_alpha   90.00
_cell.angle_beta   90.00
_cell.angle_gamma   90.00
#
_symmetry.space_group_name_H-M   'P 1'
#
loop_
_entity.id
_entity.type
_entity.pdbx_description
1 polymer ?
#
loop_
_entity_poly.entity_id
_entity_poly.type
_entity_poly.pdbx_seq_one_letter_code
_entity_poly.pdbx_strand_id
1 'polypeptide(L)'
;MRKILKWAVRIVFVAAIALVALASFRNPSLSRSWDEDVRVLAGVEILDEGTVRLTNIRDWRYTQDSVVSKPYFDASFNPQDIVDLWMYEQQLDDVGLIAHTFLVFEFDESYGPSRYLGLSVETRRESGEEYSLLGGLFRSFEVTHIWATEEDLVTRRVQLLDYPLTRYRLDIPAEVRSRVFVKMARETADLAATPPLVQYGDEQLHEWIDPVRERERTGSHPGAL
;
A
#
# COMPACT_ATOMS: atom_id res chain seq x y z
N MET A 1 31.02 -28.66 -36.73
CA MET A 1 29.66 -28.08 -36.89
C MET A 1 28.82 -28.09 -35.59
N ARG A 2 28.57 -29.23 -34.92
CA ARG A 2 27.70 -29.28 -33.71
C ARG A 2 28.16 -28.40 -32.53
N LYS A 3 29.48 -28.20 -32.32
CA LYS A 3 30.00 -27.33 -31.25
C LYS A 3 29.72 -25.84 -31.52
N ILE A 4 29.92 -25.39 -32.76
CA ILE A 4 29.66 -24.01 -33.17
C ILE A 4 28.17 -23.68 -33.06
N LEU A 5 27.30 -24.61 -33.46
CA LEU A 5 25.85 -24.47 -33.32
C LEU A 5 25.41 -24.37 -31.84
N LYS A 6 26.01 -25.15 -30.94
CA LYS A 6 25.73 -25.06 -29.49
C LYS A 6 26.13 -23.71 -28.89
N TRP A 7 27.24 -23.13 -29.33
CA TRP A 7 27.66 -21.80 -28.88
C TRP A 7 26.74 -20.70 -29.43
N ALA A 8 26.34 -20.78 -30.70
CA ALA A 8 25.40 -19.84 -31.29
C ALA A 8 24.04 -19.86 -30.57
N VAL A 9 23.48 -21.04 -30.26
CA VAL A 9 22.22 -21.16 -29.51
C VAL A 9 22.33 -20.55 -28.10
N ARG A 10 23.45 -20.77 -27.39
CA ARG A 10 23.67 -20.17 -26.07
C ARG A 10 23.75 -18.66 -26.13
N ILE A 11 24.42 -18.10 -27.14
CA ILE A 11 24.54 -16.65 -27.32
C ILE A 11 23.17 -16.04 -27.61
N VAL A 12 22.37 -16.65 -28.49
CA VAL A 12 21.01 -16.18 -28.78
C VAL A 12 20.13 -16.25 -27.54
N PHE A 13 20.22 -17.31 -26.75
CA PHE A 13 19.46 -17.46 -25.52
C PHE A 13 19.84 -16.40 -24.47
N VAL A 14 21.13 -16.16 -24.25
CA VAL A 14 21.61 -15.11 -23.32
C VAL A 14 21.23 -13.72 -23.82
N ALA A 15 21.34 -13.46 -25.13
CA ALA A 15 20.94 -12.18 -25.71
C ALA A 15 19.43 -11.94 -25.58
N ALA A 16 18.60 -12.98 -25.76
CA ALA A 16 17.17 -12.89 -25.55
C ALA A 16 16.82 -12.59 -24.08
N ILE A 17 17.48 -13.26 -23.12
CA ILE A 17 17.32 -12.97 -21.69
C ILE A 17 17.73 -11.52 -21.37
N ALA A 18 18.87 -11.06 -21.91
CA ALA A 18 19.35 -9.70 -21.69
C ALA A 18 18.41 -8.65 -22.30
N LEU A 19 17.82 -8.92 -23.47
CA LEU A 19 16.83 -8.04 -24.12
C LEU A 19 15.53 -7.97 -23.31
N VAL A 20 15.06 -9.10 -22.78
CA VAL A 20 13.90 -9.13 -21.89
C VAL A 20 14.20 -8.37 -20.61
N ALA A 21 15.36 -8.59 -19.99
CA ALA A 21 15.77 -7.88 -18.78
C ALA A 21 15.87 -6.35 -19.01
N LEU A 22 16.51 -5.91 -20.11
CA LEU A 22 16.58 -4.49 -20.45
C LEU A 22 15.21 -3.88 -20.74
N ALA A 23 14.32 -4.60 -21.43
CA ALA A 23 12.96 -4.14 -21.71
C ALA A 23 12.09 -4.05 -20.43
N SER A 24 12.44 -4.80 -19.38
CA SER A 24 11.76 -4.77 -18.09
C SER A 24 12.25 -3.68 -17.13
N PHE A 25 13.39 -3.03 -17.39
CA PHE A 25 13.86 -1.91 -16.57
C PHE A 25 13.02 -0.65 -16.84
N ARG A 26 12.10 -0.34 -15.93
CA ARG A 26 11.35 0.93 -15.92
C ARG A 26 11.79 1.79 -14.74
N ASN A 27 12.15 3.04 -14.98
CA ASN A 27 12.41 4.01 -13.91
C ASN A 27 11.07 4.52 -13.32
N PRO A 28 10.96 4.71 -12.00
CA PRO A 28 9.78 5.32 -11.41
C PRO A 28 9.68 6.80 -11.85
N SER A 29 8.47 7.32 -11.99
CA SER A 29 8.20 8.65 -12.54
C SER A 29 6.87 9.17 -12.07
N LEU A 30 6.89 10.27 -11.32
CA LEU A 30 5.68 10.94 -10.85
C LEU A 30 4.77 11.49 -11.98
N SER A 31 5.29 11.66 -13.19
CA SER A 31 4.65 12.42 -14.28
C SER A 31 3.96 11.57 -15.35
N ARG A 32 3.75 10.28 -15.12
CA ARG A 32 2.99 9.41 -16.03
C ARG A 32 1.50 9.77 -16.07
N SER A 33 0.81 9.28 -17.10
CA SER A 33 -0.64 9.34 -17.17
C SER A 33 -1.23 8.28 -16.26
N TRP A 34 -1.56 8.65 -15.02
CA TRP A 34 -2.06 7.72 -14.01
C TRP A 34 -3.57 7.50 -14.07
N ASP A 35 -4.01 6.29 -13.70
CA ASP A 35 -5.42 5.98 -13.46
C ASP A 35 -6.03 6.91 -12.41
N GLU A 36 -7.31 7.21 -12.59
CA GLU A 36 -7.96 8.30 -11.88
C GLU A 36 -7.97 8.12 -10.35
N ASP A 37 -8.14 6.88 -9.88
CA ASP A 37 -8.24 6.55 -8.45
C ASP A 37 -6.91 6.57 -7.70
N VAL A 38 -5.79 6.63 -8.43
CA VAL A 38 -4.40 6.66 -7.91
C VAL A 38 -3.57 7.82 -8.47
N ARG A 39 -4.22 8.77 -9.17
CA ARG A 39 -3.55 9.91 -9.81
C ARG A 39 -3.12 10.99 -8.83
N VAL A 40 -4.00 11.32 -7.89
CA VAL A 40 -3.75 12.37 -6.89
C VAL A 40 -2.96 11.77 -5.73
N LEU A 41 -1.80 12.37 -5.43
CA LEU A 41 -0.96 11.95 -4.32
C LEU A 41 -1.32 12.72 -3.05
N ALA A 42 -1.36 12.00 -1.93
CA ALA A 42 -1.48 12.62 -0.62
C ALA A 42 -0.20 13.39 -0.28
N GLY A 43 -0.35 14.60 0.23
CA GLY A 43 0.75 15.37 0.81
C GLY A 43 0.83 15.11 2.31
N VAL A 44 2.05 15.11 2.84
CA VAL A 44 2.30 14.97 4.28
C VAL A 44 3.29 16.03 4.74
N GLU A 45 2.95 16.67 5.84
CA GLU A 45 3.84 17.57 6.57
C GLU A 45 3.76 17.25 8.05
N ILE A 46 4.92 17.08 8.68
CA ILE A 46 5.01 16.91 10.14
C ILE A 46 5.22 18.30 10.73
N LEU A 47 4.21 18.80 11.44
CA LEU A 47 4.22 20.08 12.11
C LEU A 47 4.98 20.00 13.44
N ASP A 48 5.18 21.16 14.06
CA ASP A 48 5.68 21.25 15.44
C ASP A 48 4.80 20.42 16.39
N GLU A 49 5.43 19.85 17.43
CA GLU A 49 4.79 18.93 18.40
C GLU A 49 4.39 17.56 17.85
N GLY A 50 4.69 17.25 16.57
CA GLY A 50 4.51 15.92 15.98
C GLY A 50 3.13 15.69 15.35
N THR A 51 2.32 16.74 15.22
CA THR A 51 1.04 16.70 14.49
C THR A 51 1.31 16.46 12.99
N VAL A 52 0.54 15.57 12.39
CA VAL A 52 0.64 15.21 10.97
C VAL A 52 -0.43 15.98 10.20
N ARG A 53 -0.03 16.92 9.32
CA ARG A 53 -0.90 17.55 8.35
C ARG A 53 -0.92 16.74 7.07
N LEU A 54 -2.10 16.25 6.70
CA LEU A 54 -2.36 15.53 5.46
C LEU A 54 -3.11 16.43 4.50
N THR A 55 -2.70 16.42 3.23
CA THR A 55 -3.42 17.05 2.14
C THR A 55 -3.85 16.04 1.10
N ASN A 56 -4.92 16.36 0.37
CA ASN A 56 -5.56 15.44 -0.59
C ASN A 56 -6.03 14.12 0.06
N ILE A 57 -6.66 14.19 1.23
CA ILE A 57 -7.38 13.05 1.81
C ILE A 57 -8.63 12.80 0.96
N ARG A 58 -8.77 11.58 0.45
CA ARG A 58 -9.85 11.21 -0.47
C ARG A 58 -11.16 10.96 0.28
N ASP A 59 -12.26 11.49 -0.24
CA ASP A 59 -13.61 11.22 0.30
C ASP A 59 -14.61 10.89 -0.82
N TRP A 60 -14.24 9.96 -1.69
CA TRP A 60 -15.08 9.60 -2.83
C TRP A 60 -16.34 8.87 -2.39
N ARG A 61 -17.43 9.11 -3.12
CA ARG A 61 -18.73 8.48 -2.87
C ARG A 61 -19.11 7.59 -4.04
N TYR A 62 -19.62 6.42 -3.71
CA TYR A 62 -19.93 5.36 -4.67
C TYR A 62 -21.40 4.96 -4.56
N THR A 63 -21.98 4.59 -5.69
CA THR A 63 -23.15 3.72 -5.77
C THR A 63 -22.69 2.35 -6.26
N GLN A 64 -23.61 1.39 -6.32
CA GLN A 64 -23.36 0.05 -6.86
C GLN A 64 -22.78 0.09 -8.29
N ASP A 65 -23.12 1.10 -9.08
CA ASP A 65 -22.78 1.15 -10.51
C ASP A 65 -21.79 2.28 -10.88
N SER A 66 -21.49 3.21 -9.97
CA SER A 66 -20.74 4.42 -10.34
C SER A 66 -20.09 5.18 -9.19
N VAL A 67 -19.13 6.04 -9.52
CA VAL A 67 -18.63 7.07 -8.60
C VAL A 67 -19.52 8.31 -8.71
N VAL A 68 -20.15 8.70 -7.60
CA VAL A 68 -21.10 9.82 -7.52
C VAL A 68 -20.40 11.15 -7.28
N SER A 69 -19.34 11.14 -6.46
CA SER A 69 -18.53 12.34 -6.19
C SER A 69 -17.09 11.97 -5.87
N LYS A 70 -16.17 12.90 -6.15
CA LYS A 70 -14.72 12.72 -6.01
C LYS A 70 -14.03 13.83 -5.20
N PRO A 71 -14.57 14.23 -4.02
CA PRO A 71 -13.94 15.29 -3.24
C PRO A 71 -12.63 14.82 -2.59
N TYR A 72 -11.82 15.82 -2.26
CA TYR A 72 -10.63 15.70 -1.44
C TYR A 72 -10.67 16.81 -0.38
N PHE A 73 -10.05 16.57 0.77
CA PHE A 73 -9.92 17.56 1.83
C PHE A 73 -8.57 17.45 2.54
N ASP A 74 -8.25 18.48 3.32
CA ASP A 74 -7.02 18.55 4.09
C ASP A 74 -7.37 18.56 5.59
N ALA A 75 -6.60 17.86 6.41
CA ALA A 75 -6.81 17.80 7.85
C ALA A 75 -5.50 17.55 8.59
N SER A 76 -5.49 17.83 9.89
CA SER A 76 -4.35 17.60 10.78
C SER A 76 -4.72 16.64 11.89
N PHE A 77 -3.78 15.75 12.22
CA PHE A 77 -4.01 14.65 13.14
C PHE A 77 -2.86 14.55 14.13
N ASN A 78 -3.17 14.59 15.42
CA ASN A 78 -2.18 14.30 16.46
C ASN A 78 -2.13 12.78 16.67
N PRO A 79 -0.97 12.13 16.50
CA PRO A 79 -0.84 10.68 16.70
C PRO A 79 -1.25 10.19 18.10
N GLN A 80 -1.24 11.07 19.11
CA GLN A 80 -1.64 10.74 20.49
C GLN A 80 -3.17 10.61 20.66
N ASP A 81 -3.95 11.14 19.72
CA ASP A 81 -5.42 11.13 19.76
C ASP A 81 -6.01 9.83 19.16
N ILE A 82 -5.16 8.88 18.77
CA ILE A 82 -5.58 7.60 18.19
C ILE A 82 -6.08 6.65 19.28
N VAL A 83 -7.39 6.45 19.32
CA VAL A 83 -8.06 5.57 20.29
C VAL A 83 -8.01 4.10 19.88
N ASP A 84 -8.03 3.82 18.56
CA ASP A 84 -8.01 2.44 18.03
C ASP A 84 -7.37 2.35 16.65
N LEU A 85 -6.94 1.14 16.28
CA LEU A 85 -6.45 0.80 14.95
C LEU A 85 -7.19 -0.43 14.43
N TRP A 86 -7.72 -0.32 13.24
CA TRP A 86 -8.48 -1.38 12.58
C TRP A 86 -7.75 -1.85 11.34
N MET A 87 -7.76 -3.15 11.11
CA MET A 87 -7.31 -3.76 9.87
C MET A 87 -8.51 -4.30 9.12
N TYR A 88 -8.60 -3.96 7.85
CA TYR A 88 -9.59 -4.51 6.94
C TYR A 88 -8.92 -5.48 6.00
N GLU A 89 -9.61 -6.59 5.72
CA GLU A 89 -9.17 -7.65 4.83
C GLU A 89 -10.27 -7.91 3.79
N GLN A 90 -9.95 -7.62 2.52
CA GLN A 90 -10.80 -7.89 1.37
C GLN A 90 -10.29 -9.15 0.68
N GLN A 91 -11.08 -10.21 0.66
CA GLN A 91 -10.76 -11.39 -0.16
C GLN A 91 -10.81 -11.00 -1.64
N LEU A 92 -9.81 -11.44 -2.43
CA LEU A 92 -9.74 -11.22 -3.88
C LEU A 92 -9.96 -12.51 -4.68
N ASP A 93 -10.21 -13.61 -3.98
CA ASP A 93 -10.52 -14.92 -4.54
C ASP A 93 -11.46 -15.68 -3.60
N ASP A 94 -12.18 -16.65 -4.17
CA ASP A 94 -13.19 -17.44 -3.44
C ASP A 94 -12.56 -18.34 -2.36
N VAL A 95 -11.24 -18.50 -2.38
CA VAL A 95 -10.47 -19.35 -1.45
C VAL A 95 -9.66 -18.54 -0.42
N GLY A 96 -9.65 -17.20 -0.51
CA GLY A 96 -9.00 -16.30 0.45
C GLY A 96 -7.46 -16.33 0.45
N LEU A 97 -6.81 -16.76 -0.63
CA LEU A 97 -5.35 -16.83 -0.71
C LEU A 97 -4.72 -15.48 -1.10
N ILE A 98 -5.51 -14.56 -1.65
CA ILE A 98 -5.06 -13.22 -1.99
C ILE A 98 -6.02 -12.25 -1.33
N ALA A 99 -5.54 -11.50 -0.33
CA ALA A 99 -6.33 -10.50 0.35
C ALA A 99 -5.70 -9.11 0.19
N HIS A 100 -6.52 -8.13 -0.18
CA HIS A 100 -6.13 -6.73 -0.11
C HIS A 100 -6.41 -6.21 1.30
N THR A 101 -5.38 -5.69 1.95
CA THR A 101 -5.50 -5.18 3.32
C THR A 101 -5.33 -3.67 3.36
N PHE A 102 -6.10 -3.01 4.22
CA PHE A 102 -5.90 -1.59 4.53
C PHE A 102 -6.12 -1.33 6.02
N LEU A 103 -5.60 -0.20 6.50
CA LEU A 103 -5.71 0.21 7.90
C LEU A 103 -6.71 1.35 8.03
N VAL A 104 -7.39 1.44 9.18
CA VAL A 104 -8.18 2.60 9.58
C VAL A 104 -7.76 3.01 10.98
N PHE A 105 -7.21 4.21 11.10
CA PHE A 105 -6.91 4.86 12.38
C PHE A 105 -8.19 5.52 12.88
N GLU A 106 -8.60 5.15 14.09
CA GLU A 106 -9.72 5.79 14.76
C GLU A 106 -9.16 6.81 15.75
N PHE A 107 -9.50 8.07 15.52
CA PHE A 107 -9.21 9.18 16.42
C PHE A 107 -10.32 9.32 17.47
N ASP A 108 -10.10 10.14 18.49
CA ASP A 108 -11.16 10.45 19.44
C ASP A 108 -12.33 11.23 18.79
N GLU A 109 -13.43 11.36 19.54
CA GLU A 109 -14.68 11.95 19.03
C GLU A 109 -14.56 13.42 18.62
N SER A 110 -13.54 14.15 19.09
CA SER A 110 -13.33 15.57 18.74
C SER A 110 -13.04 15.77 17.24
N TYR A 111 -12.60 14.73 16.54
CA TYR A 111 -12.34 14.74 15.09
C TYR A 111 -13.63 14.64 14.24
N GLY A 112 -14.79 14.40 14.85
CA GLY A 112 -16.09 14.39 14.19
C GLY A 112 -16.12 13.46 12.96
N PRO A 113 -16.51 13.95 11.77
CA PRO A 113 -16.56 13.12 10.55
C PRO A 113 -15.19 12.55 10.10
N SER A 114 -14.08 13.18 10.51
CA SER A 114 -12.72 12.74 10.13
C SER A 114 -12.14 11.71 11.09
N ARG A 115 -12.94 11.23 12.06
CA ARG A 115 -12.51 10.30 13.10
C ARG A 115 -11.91 9.00 12.55
N TYR A 116 -12.43 8.50 11.42
CA TYR A 116 -11.97 7.25 10.81
C TYR A 116 -11.16 7.55 9.56
N LEU A 117 -9.84 7.61 9.74
CA LEU A 117 -8.89 7.88 8.68
C LEU A 117 -8.27 6.57 8.18
N GLY A 118 -8.63 6.21 6.97
CA GLY A 118 -8.14 5.04 6.27
C GLY A 118 -6.82 5.28 5.53
N LEU A 119 -6.01 4.23 5.43
CA LEU A 119 -4.82 4.17 4.62
C LEU A 119 -4.77 2.85 3.86
N SER A 120 -4.73 2.95 2.53
CA SER A 120 -4.53 1.82 1.63
C SER A 120 -3.21 1.98 0.89
N VAL A 121 -2.39 0.93 0.90
CA VAL A 121 -1.17 0.85 0.07
C VAL A 121 -1.59 0.30 -1.29
N GLU A 122 -1.42 1.08 -2.34
CA GLU A 122 -1.94 0.77 -3.66
C GLU A 122 -0.85 0.76 -4.71
N THR A 123 -1.04 -0.08 -5.72
CA THR A 123 -0.27 -0.06 -6.95
C THR A 123 -0.69 1.15 -7.79
N ARG A 124 0.25 2.00 -8.16
CA ARG A 124 0.02 3.15 -9.04
C ARG A 124 0.07 2.71 -10.50
N ARG A 125 -1.09 2.68 -11.15
CA ARG A 125 -1.31 2.13 -12.50
C ARG A 125 -1.36 3.22 -13.55
N GLU A 126 -0.72 3.00 -14.70
CA GLU A 126 -0.85 3.93 -15.85
C GLU A 126 -2.23 3.76 -16.51
N SER A 127 -2.75 4.84 -17.09
CA SER A 127 -4.07 4.84 -17.69
C SER A 127 -4.18 3.86 -18.86
N GLY A 128 -5.16 2.96 -18.79
CA GLY A 128 -5.39 1.91 -19.78
C GLY A 128 -4.63 0.61 -19.50
N GLU A 129 -3.96 0.48 -18.35
CA GLU A 129 -3.38 -0.79 -17.91
C GLU A 129 -4.45 -1.67 -17.24
N GLU A 130 -4.69 -2.86 -17.78
CA GLU A 130 -5.52 -3.87 -17.11
C GLU A 130 -4.73 -4.59 -16.02
N TYR A 131 -5.35 -4.79 -14.85
CA TYR A 131 -4.76 -5.56 -13.76
C TYR A 131 -4.60 -7.01 -14.16
N SER A 132 -3.38 -7.56 -14.04
CA SER A 132 -3.15 -9.00 -14.12
C SER A 132 -2.15 -9.44 -13.06
N LEU A 133 -2.51 -10.49 -12.30
CA LEU A 133 -1.65 -11.08 -11.27
C LEU A 133 -0.30 -11.53 -11.86
N LEU A 134 -0.32 -12.08 -13.08
CA LEU A 134 0.90 -12.49 -13.80
C LEU A 134 1.70 -11.29 -14.32
N GLY A 135 1.05 -10.20 -14.75
CA GLY A 135 1.74 -8.96 -15.10
C GLY A 135 2.40 -8.29 -13.89
N GLY A 136 1.79 -8.44 -12.71
CA GLY A 136 2.34 -8.10 -11.38
C GLY A 136 3.72 -8.68 -11.11
N LEU A 137 3.94 -9.93 -11.52
CA LEU A 137 5.17 -10.68 -11.27
C LEU A 137 6.36 -10.24 -12.14
N PHE A 138 6.09 -9.59 -13.28
CA PHE A 138 7.12 -9.24 -14.27
C PHE A 138 7.25 -7.73 -14.52
N ARG A 139 6.41 -6.89 -13.89
CA ARG A 139 6.43 -5.44 -14.04
C ARG A 139 6.70 -4.77 -12.70
N SER A 140 7.69 -3.89 -12.68
CA SER A 140 7.89 -2.95 -11.58
C SER A 140 6.74 -1.94 -11.60
N PHE A 141 5.87 -1.99 -10.59
CA PHE A 141 4.87 -0.95 -10.40
C PHE A 141 5.36 0.05 -9.37
N GLU A 142 4.93 1.31 -9.52
CA GLU A 142 5.09 2.30 -8.47
C GLU A 142 4.06 2.04 -7.38
N VAL A 143 4.42 2.28 -6.12
CA VAL A 143 3.49 2.22 -4.98
C VAL A 143 3.05 3.61 -4.60
N THR A 144 1.79 3.75 -4.20
CA THR A 144 1.24 4.99 -3.64
C THR A 144 0.44 4.69 -2.38
N HIS A 145 0.43 5.63 -1.45
CA HIS A 145 -0.46 5.61 -0.28
C HIS A 145 -1.71 6.42 -0.58
N ILE A 146 -2.88 5.81 -0.42
CA ILE A 146 -4.17 6.49 -0.47
C ILE A 146 -4.66 6.69 0.96
N TRP A 147 -4.63 7.94 1.41
CA TRP A 147 -5.31 8.38 2.62
C TRP A 147 -6.74 8.77 2.26
N ALA A 148 -7.72 8.19 2.96
CA ALA A 148 -9.13 8.38 2.64
C ALA A 148 -10.03 8.23 3.86
N THR A 149 -11.29 8.65 3.77
CA THR A 149 -12.29 8.28 4.78
C THR A 149 -12.50 6.77 4.80
N GLU A 150 -12.86 6.20 5.96
CA GLU A 150 -13.25 4.78 6.04
C GLU A 150 -14.41 4.48 5.09
N GLU A 151 -15.37 5.41 4.97
CA GLU A 151 -16.52 5.26 4.08
C GLU A 151 -16.11 5.13 2.60
N ASP A 152 -15.14 5.92 2.11
CA ASP A 152 -14.60 5.77 0.75
C ASP A 152 -14.02 4.36 0.55
N LEU A 153 -13.09 3.95 1.42
CA LEU A 153 -12.38 2.67 1.27
C LEU A 153 -13.32 1.46 1.37
N VAL A 154 -14.25 1.49 2.32
CA VAL A 154 -15.20 0.42 2.58
C VAL A 154 -16.28 0.37 1.50
N THR A 155 -16.89 1.50 1.13
CA THR A 155 -18.00 1.49 0.16
C THR A 155 -17.54 1.08 -1.23
N ARG A 156 -16.35 1.53 -1.66
CA ARG A 156 -15.74 1.07 -2.92
C ARG A 156 -15.65 -0.46 -2.96
N ARG A 157 -15.30 -1.06 -1.84
CA ARG A 157 -15.09 -2.50 -1.71
C ARG A 157 -16.41 -3.26 -1.60
N VAL A 158 -17.32 -2.82 -0.74
CA VAL A 158 -18.59 -3.54 -0.51
C VAL A 158 -19.59 -3.36 -1.65
N GLN A 159 -19.61 -2.21 -2.33
CA GLN A 159 -20.59 -1.96 -3.40
C GLN A 159 -20.08 -2.28 -4.81
N LEU A 160 -18.78 -2.11 -5.08
CA LEU A 160 -18.23 -2.38 -6.41
C LEU A 160 -17.55 -3.74 -6.52
N LEU A 161 -17.15 -4.36 -5.40
CA LEU A 161 -16.48 -5.66 -5.39
C LEU A 161 -17.36 -6.67 -4.66
N ASP A 162 -17.73 -7.76 -5.34
CA ASP A 162 -18.65 -8.78 -4.81
C ASP A 162 -17.93 -9.80 -3.92
N TYR A 163 -17.06 -9.31 -3.02
CA TYR A 163 -16.24 -10.15 -2.14
C TYR A 163 -16.40 -9.74 -0.67
N PRO A 164 -16.33 -10.69 0.29
CA PRO A 164 -16.40 -10.38 1.70
C PRO A 164 -15.30 -9.42 2.18
N LEU A 165 -15.70 -8.45 2.99
CA LEU A 165 -14.80 -7.51 3.65
C LEU A 165 -14.89 -7.73 5.17
N THR A 166 -13.77 -8.12 5.79
CA THR A 166 -13.71 -8.36 7.25
C THR A 166 -12.95 -7.23 7.94
N ARG A 167 -13.44 -6.77 9.08
CA ARG A 167 -12.79 -5.76 9.94
C ARG A 167 -12.29 -6.42 11.22
N TYR A 168 -11.03 -6.16 11.57
CA TYR A 168 -10.38 -6.62 12.79
C TYR A 168 -9.92 -5.44 13.62
N ARG A 169 -10.21 -5.45 14.93
CA ARG A 169 -9.60 -4.51 15.89
C ARG A 169 -8.21 -5.03 16.24
N LEU A 170 -7.19 -4.18 16.14
CA LEU A 170 -5.83 -4.55 16.55
C LEU A 170 -5.64 -4.25 18.04
N ASP A 171 -5.43 -5.30 18.83
CA ASP A 171 -5.14 -5.19 20.25
C ASP A 171 -3.65 -4.88 20.46
N ILE A 172 -3.32 -3.59 20.37
CA ILE A 172 -1.95 -3.09 20.52
C ILE A 172 -1.91 -1.81 21.37
N PRO A 173 -0.82 -1.56 22.13
CA PRO A 173 -0.66 -0.37 22.95
C PRO A 173 -0.79 0.94 22.16
N ALA A 174 -1.24 2.01 22.84
CA ALA A 174 -1.45 3.33 22.23
C ALA A 174 -0.18 3.86 21.54
N GLU A 175 0.97 3.68 22.18
CA GLU A 175 2.26 4.11 21.65
C GLU A 175 2.62 3.38 20.35
N VAL A 176 2.18 2.13 20.19
CA VAL A 176 2.38 1.37 18.95
C VAL A 176 1.48 1.93 17.84
N ARG A 177 0.21 2.21 18.13
CA ARG A 177 -0.72 2.83 17.15
C ARG A 177 -0.18 4.16 16.63
N SER A 178 0.28 5.04 17.53
CA SER A 178 0.89 6.32 17.16
C SER A 178 2.14 6.15 16.30
N ARG A 179 3.01 5.18 16.64
CA ARG A 179 4.22 4.89 15.85
C ARG A 179 3.88 4.36 14.45
N VAL A 180 2.88 3.50 14.33
CA VAL A 180 2.41 3.00 13.03
C VAL A 180 1.91 4.17 12.18
N PHE A 181 1.03 5.03 12.72
CA PHE A 181 0.52 6.20 12.01
C PHE A 181 1.65 7.12 11.50
N VAL A 182 2.59 7.48 12.38
CA VAL A 182 3.73 8.35 12.03
C VAL A 182 4.63 7.69 10.99
N LYS A 183 4.89 6.37 11.09
CA LYS A 183 5.68 5.62 10.10
C LYS A 183 5.02 5.69 8.73
N MET A 184 3.73 5.40 8.64
CA MET A 184 3.00 5.43 7.38
C MET A 184 2.95 6.83 6.77
N ALA A 185 2.77 7.87 7.61
CA ALA A 185 2.79 9.27 7.16
C ALA A 185 4.16 9.65 6.57
N ARG A 186 5.27 9.26 7.23
CA ARG A 186 6.63 9.49 6.71
C ARG A 186 6.86 8.75 5.40
N GLU A 187 6.46 7.49 5.31
CA GLU A 187 6.54 6.72 4.06
C GLU A 187 5.73 7.39 2.95
N THR A 188 4.52 7.91 3.22
CA THR A 188 3.78 8.70 2.22
C THR A 188 4.55 9.94 1.75
N ALA A 189 5.19 10.67 2.68
CA ALA A 189 6.01 11.82 2.33
C ALA A 189 7.17 11.44 1.40
N ASP A 190 7.83 10.31 1.70
CA ASP A 190 8.93 9.78 0.90
C ASP A 190 8.43 9.34 -0.49
N LEU A 191 7.29 8.64 -0.58
CA LEU A 191 6.66 8.25 -1.85
C LEU A 191 6.31 9.46 -2.73
N ALA A 192 5.82 10.55 -2.11
CA ALA A 192 5.48 11.77 -2.84
C ALA A 192 6.71 12.53 -3.35
N ALA A 193 7.86 12.40 -2.67
CA ALA A 193 9.13 13.02 -3.07
C ALA A 193 9.97 12.14 -4.02
N THR A 194 9.99 10.82 -3.83
CA THR A 194 10.79 9.84 -4.59
C THR A 194 10.12 8.45 -4.55
N PRO A 195 9.32 8.08 -5.57
CA PRO A 195 8.66 6.77 -5.59
C PRO A 195 9.68 5.62 -5.77
N PRO A 196 9.69 4.59 -4.90
CA PRO A 196 10.42 3.36 -5.16
C PRO A 196 9.70 2.52 -6.22
N LEU A 197 10.47 1.72 -6.95
CA LEU A 197 9.93 0.60 -7.73
C LEU A 197 9.68 -0.57 -6.78
N VAL A 198 8.51 -1.18 -6.83
CA VAL A 198 8.29 -2.48 -6.17
C VAL A 198 8.32 -3.58 -7.23
N GLN A 199 9.30 -4.48 -7.13
CA GLN A 199 9.30 -5.76 -7.86
C GLN A 199 8.63 -6.82 -6.98
N TYR A 200 7.59 -7.47 -7.51
CA TYR A 200 6.96 -8.58 -6.81
C TYR A 200 7.95 -9.75 -6.77
N GLY A 201 8.53 -10.04 -5.60
CA GLY A 201 9.57 -11.06 -5.42
C GLY A 201 10.89 -10.54 -4.83
N ASP A 202 11.02 -9.25 -4.51
CA ASP A 202 12.18 -8.77 -3.77
C ASP A 202 12.21 -9.37 -2.35
N GLU A 203 13.30 -10.10 -2.07
CA GLU A 203 13.61 -10.84 -0.85
C GLU A 203 13.77 -9.96 0.42
N GLN A 204 13.27 -8.72 0.45
CA GLN A 204 13.30 -7.86 1.64
C GLN A 204 12.39 -8.35 2.78
N LEU A 205 11.57 -9.38 2.56
CA LEU A 205 10.83 -10.06 3.63
C LEU A 205 11.76 -10.86 4.59
N HIS A 206 12.98 -11.18 4.19
CA HIS A 206 13.89 -11.98 5.01
C HIS A 206 14.46 -11.21 6.22
N GLU A 207 14.70 -9.89 6.12
CA GLU A 207 15.22 -9.09 7.24
C GLU A 207 14.23 -8.95 8.40
N TRP A 208 12.93 -9.12 8.15
CA TRP A 208 11.89 -9.01 9.17
C TRP A 208 11.55 -10.34 9.85
N ILE A 209 11.75 -11.47 9.17
CA ILE A 209 11.37 -12.80 9.66
C ILE A 209 12.42 -13.41 10.60
N ASP A 210 13.71 -13.20 10.33
CA ASP A 210 14.78 -13.81 11.12
C ASP A 210 14.80 -13.39 12.61
N PRO A 211 14.68 -12.10 12.97
CA PRO A 211 14.69 -11.73 14.39
C PRO A 211 13.39 -12.13 15.11
N VAL A 212 12.30 -12.40 14.40
CA VAL A 212 11.05 -12.94 14.99
C VAL A 212 11.20 -14.44 15.26
N ARG A 213 11.74 -15.21 14.31
CA ARG A 213 12.01 -16.65 14.49
C ARG A 213 13.06 -16.94 15.56
N GLU A 214 14.11 -16.11 15.67
CA GLU A 214 15.12 -16.25 16.72
C GLU A 214 14.52 -16.00 18.12
N ARG A 215 13.57 -15.05 18.25
CA ARG A 215 12.87 -14.74 19.51
C ARG A 215 11.91 -15.84 19.95
N GLU A 216 11.20 -16.47 19.01
CA GLU A 216 10.36 -17.64 19.31
C GLU A 216 11.19 -18.88 19.67
N ARG A 217 12.39 -19.02 19.10
CA ARG A 217 13.32 -20.12 19.41
C ARG A 217 14.01 -19.97 20.77
N THR A 218 14.30 -18.73 21.17
CA THR A 218 15.09 -18.42 22.39
C THR A 218 14.22 -18.12 23.61
N GLY A 219 12.91 -17.96 23.44
CA GLY A 219 11.96 -17.78 24.56
C GLY A 219 12.17 -16.48 25.35
N SER A 220 12.91 -15.51 24.82
CA SER A 220 13.19 -14.26 25.53
C SER A 220 12.09 -13.23 25.27
N HIS A 221 11.11 -13.16 26.17
CA HIS A 221 10.24 -11.99 26.32
C HIS A 221 10.85 -11.01 27.34
N PRO A 222 11.16 -9.75 26.96
CA PRO A 222 11.49 -8.73 27.95
C PRO A 222 10.21 -8.17 28.58
N GLY A 223 10.04 -8.40 29.89
CA GLY A 223 9.22 -7.60 30.81
C GLY A 223 7.74 -8.00 30.87
N ALA A 224 7.39 -9.04 31.62
CA ALA A 224 6.76 -8.82 32.92
C ALA A 224 7.65 -8.08 33.91
N LEU A 225 7.46 -6.76 34.00
CA LEU A 225 7.58 -5.93 35.21
C LEU A 225 6.66 -4.72 35.04
#